data_AF-A0A963SCN5-F1
#
_entry.id   AF-A0A963SCN5-F1
#
_cell.length_a   1.000
_cell.length_b   1.000
_cell.length_c   1.000
_cell.angle_alpha   90.00
_cell.angle_beta   90.00
_cell.angle_gamma   90.00
#
_symmetry.space_group_name_H-M   'P 1'
#
loop_
_entity.id
_entity.type
_entity.pdbx_description
1 polymer ?
#
loop_
_entity_poly.entity_id
_entity_poly.type
_entity_poly.pdbx_seq_one_letter_code
_entity_poly.pdbx_strand_id
1 'polypeptide(L)'
;MFSAKTIRTTLAVAAGSLALTLAGGAQAGVVVKSSGPSAAQYPPGKKLSDSGTVTLKTGDTLTILADGGTRVLKGPGTLRVSARGRSTRSTLATLTRRNDRSRVRTGASRGDGLATPNLWYLDLASSGTMCLPDAEGLTVTRPGGDQASIYMITSALSPDHMHVSFPAKVSLADWDTASMAVAEGTEYTVTGPDGVSNTVTFKILAEPASTAEALGTQLLENGCMAQLDLLTNTLM
;
A
#
# COMPACT_ATOMS: atom_id res chain seq x y z
N MET A 1 -3.71 -68.42 26.49
CA MET A 1 -2.45 -69.15 26.68
C MET A 1 -1.74 -69.18 25.34
N PHE A 2 -0.46 -68.80 25.33
CA PHE A 2 0.40 -68.52 24.18
C PHE A 2 0.70 -69.77 23.31
N SER A 3 0.98 -69.59 22.02
CA SER A 3 2.35 -69.80 21.46
C SER A 3 2.38 -70.15 19.96
N ALA A 4 3.02 -69.22 19.22
CA ALA A 4 3.87 -69.30 18.02
C ALA A 4 3.99 -70.58 17.15
N LYS A 5 4.02 -70.37 15.82
CA LYS A 5 4.93 -71.12 14.92
C LYS A 5 5.30 -70.36 13.63
N THR A 6 6.63 -70.11 13.49
CA THR A 6 7.49 -70.16 12.27
C THR A 6 7.21 -69.19 11.10
N ILE A 7 8.00 -68.13 10.82
CA ILE A 7 9.38 -67.98 10.27
C ILE A 7 9.53 -68.31 8.77
N ARG A 8 10.13 -67.34 8.03
CA ARG A 8 10.73 -67.31 6.66
C ARG A 8 9.83 -66.60 5.63
N THR A 9 10.24 -65.60 4.83
CA THR A 9 11.55 -65.08 4.40
C THR A 9 11.32 -63.72 3.71
N THR A 10 12.19 -62.75 4.00
CA THR A 10 12.63 -61.58 3.21
C THR A 10 11.99 -61.27 1.84
N LEU A 11 11.49 -60.03 1.65
CA LEU A 11 11.95 -59.13 0.58
C LEU A 11 11.59 -57.67 0.90
N ALA A 12 12.58 -56.81 0.74
CA ALA A 12 12.55 -55.39 1.06
C ALA A 12 11.94 -54.55 -0.08
N VAL A 13 11.10 -53.57 0.26
CA VAL A 13 11.06 -52.26 -0.42
C VAL A 13 10.79 -51.20 0.65
N ALA A 14 11.87 -50.62 1.18
CA ALA A 14 11.80 -49.36 1.90
C ALA A 14 11.60 -48.23 0.88
N ALA A 15 10.35 -47.88 0.58
CA ALA A 15 10.05 -46.64 -0.11
C ALA A 15 10.13 -45.49 0.91
N GLY A 16 11.35 -44.99 1.09
CA GLY A 16 11.62 -43.79 1.90
C GLY A 16 10.84 -42.60 1.35
N SER A 17 9.99 -42.05 2.19
CA SER A 17 9.29 -40.79 2.02
C SER A 17 10.31 -39.64 1.94
N LEU A 18 10.73 -39.28 0.73
CA LEU A 18 11.32 -37.96 0.46
C LEU A 18 10.18 -36.94 0.33
N ALA A 19 9.62 -36.55 1.48
CA ALA A 19 8.95 -35.26 1.56
C ALA A 19 10.02 -34.18 1.45
N LEU A 20 10.23 -33.64 0.25
CA LEU A 20 10.92 -32.36 0.10
C LEU A 20 10.02 -31.28 0.71
N THR A 21 10.18 -31.07 2.01
CA THR A 21 9.78 -29.83 2.64
C THR A 21 10.69 -28.74 2.06
N LEU A 22 10.23 -28.10 0.99
CA LEU A 22 10.67 -26.74 0.67
C LEU A 22 10.31 -25.91 1.90
N ALA A 23 11.28 -25.75 2.80
CA ALA A 23 11.25 -24.68 3.78
C ALA A 23 11.24 -23.39 2.98
N GLY A 24 10.04 -22.88 2.69
CA GLY A 24 9.84 -21.51 2.25
C GLY A 24 10.46 -20.65 3.34
N GLY A 25 11.65 -20.13 3.10
CA GLY A 25 12.31 -19.22 4.02
C GLY A 25 11.36 -18.06 4.26
N ALA A 26 10.87 -17.92 5.48
CA ALA A 26 9.97 -16.86 5.85
C ALA A 26 10.62 -15.50 5.52
N GLN A 27 9.89 -14.70 4.74
CA GLN A 27 10.33 -13.40 4.26
C GLN A 27 10.04 -12.37 5.35
N ALA A 28 11.07 -11.69 5.85
CA ALA A 28 10.96 -10.81 7.01
C ALA A 28 10.32 -9.48 6.70
N GLY A 29 10.46 -9.02 5.46
CA GLY A 29 10.03 -7.70 5.07
C GLY A 29 10.57 -7.23 3.74
N VAL A 30 10.01 -6.13 3.26
CA VAL A 30 10.35 -5.47 2.01
C VAL A 30 10.92 -4.09 2.29
N VAL A 31 11.99 -3.72 1.61
CA VAL A 31 12.52 -2.35 1.62
C VAL A 31 11.56 -1.48 0.84
N VAL A 32 11.07 -0.40 1.45
CA VAL A 32 10.10 0.50 0.80
C VAL A 32 10.70 1.87 0.53
N LYS A 33 11.66 2.28 1.35
CA LYS A 33 12.44 3.50 1.13
C LYS A 33 13.89 3.25 1.48
N SER A 34 14.77 3.80 0.68
CA SER A 34 16.21 3.61 0.82
C SER A 34 16.92 4.89 0.39
N SER A 35 17.79 5.40 1.25
CA SER A 35 18.53 6.63 1.02
C SER A 35 19.93 6.55 1.63
N GLY A 36 20.89 7.18 0.95
CA GLY A 36 22.31 7.23 1.33
C GLY A 36 23.21 6.30 0.49
N PRO A 37 24.52 6.25 0.80
CA PRO A 37 25.53 5.50 0.04
C PRO A 37 25.25 3.99 -0.12
N SER A 38 24.44 3.36 0.73
CA SER A 38 24.08 1.94 0.59
C SER A 38 22.76 1.70 -0.13
N ALA A 39 22.09 2.76 -0.62
CA ALA A 39 20.79 2.63 -1.27
C ALA A 39 20.81 1.73 -2.52
N ALA A 40 21.91 1.74 -3.28
CA ALA A 40 22.10 0.86 -4.43
C ALA A 40 22.13 -0.63 -4.06
N GLN A 41 22.55 -0.98 -2.84
CA GLN A 41 22.55 -2.37 -2.35
C GLN A 41 21.17 -2.81 -1.84
N TYR A 42 20.33 -1.85 -1.45
CA TYR A 42 19.00 -2.07 -0.90
C TYR A 42 17.97 -1.22 -1.65
N PRO A 43 17.72 -1.49 -2.94
CA PRO A 43 16.68 -0.78 -3.69
C PRO A 43 15.31 -1.03 -3.06
N PRO A 44 14.36 -0.06 -3.19
CA PRO A 44 12.96 -0.30 -2.90
C PRO A 44 12.46 -1.56 -3.62
N GLY A 45 11.64 -2.37 -2.95
CA GLY A 45 11.12 -3.65 -3.42
C GLY A 45 12.01 -4.85 -3.07
N LYS A 46 13.24 -4.63 -2.58
CA LYS A 46 14.11 -5.73 -2.17
C LYS A 46 13.52 -6.46 -0.95
N LYS A 47 13.25 -7.75 -1.13
CA LYS A 47 12.84 -8.65 -0.05
C LYS A 47 14.05 -9.02 0.82
N LEU A 48 13.86 -8.97 2.13
CA LEU A 48 14.86 -9.32 3.14
C LEU A 48 14.44 -10.60 3.87
N SER A 49 15.39 -11.46 4.18
CA SER A 49 15.14 -12.73 4.90
C SER A 49 14.99 -12.52 6.40
N ASP A 50 14.23 -13.39 7.07
CA ASP A 50 13.97 -13.33 8.54
C ASP A 50 15.23 -13.42 9.38
N SER A 51 16.33 -13.95 8.86
CA SER A 51 17.63 -13.97 9.54
C SER A 51 18.62 -12.94 8.98
N GLY A 52 18.15 -12.09 8.05
CA GLY A 52 18.96 -11.14 7.32
C GLY A 52 19.57 -10.07 8.22
N THR A 53 20.83 -9.77 7.96
CA THR A 53 21.46 -8.54 8.44
C THR A 53 21.60 -7.56 7.29
N VAL A 54 21.42 -6.29 7.61
CA VAL A 54 21.55 -5.17 6.67
C VAL A 54 22.71 -4.33 7.14
N THR A 55 23.67 -4.09 6.24
CA THR A 55 24.85 -3.28 6.55
C THR A 55 24.64 -1.89 6.00
N LEU A 56 24.56 -0.91 6.90
CA LEU A 56 24.43 0.49 6.57
C LEU A 56 25.76 1.23 6.76
N LYS A 57 25.96 2.26 5.94
CA LYS A 57 27.04 3.24 6.02
C LYS A 57 26.53 4.50 6.71
N THR A 58 27.45 5.39 7.06
CA THR A 58 27.12 6.68 7.67
C THR A 58 26.22 7.50 6.75
N GLY A 59 25.11 8.02 7.30
CA GLY A 59 24.13 8.81 6.56
C GLY A 59 23.02 7.99 5.87
N ASP A 60 23.06 6.66 5.96
CA ASP A 60 21.99 5.82 5.40
C ASP A 60 20.72 5.84 6.26
N THR A 61 19.58 5.83 5.57
CA THR A 61 18.25 5.57 6.14
C THR A 61 17.52 4.54 5.27
N LEU A 62 17.09 3.44 5.89
CA LEU A 62 16.30 2.38 5.27
C LEU A 62 14.97 2.20 5.99
N THR A 63 13.87 2.19 5.24
CA THR A 63 12.54 1.84 5.75
C THR A 63 12.13 0.47 5.25
N ILE A 64 11.82 -0.42 6.19
CA ILE A 64 11.43 -1.81 5.95
C ILE A 64 10.01 -2.00 6.45
N LEU A 65 9.15 -2.57 5.61
CA LEU A 65 7.85 -3.10 6.00
C LEU A 65 8.00 -4.59 6.26
N ALA A 66 7.71 -5.04 7.48
CA ALA A 66 7.85 -6.41 7.95
C ALA A 66 6.53 -6.89 8.56
N ASP A 67 6.30 -8.21 8.65
CA ASP A 67 5.07 -8.83 9.21
C ASP A 67 4.75 -8.37 10.66
N GLY A 68 5.73 -7.75 11.33
CA GLY A 68 5.59 -7.10 12.63
C GLY A 68 5.53 -5.57 12.60
N GLY A 69 5.33 -4.91 11.46
CA GLY A 69 5.26 -3.46 11.33
C GLY A 69 6.44 -2.80 10.63
N THR A 70 6.30 -1.49 10.38
CA THR A 70 7.28 -0.67 9.66
C THR A 70 8.43 -0.26 10.56
N ARG A 71 9.67 -0.30 10.06
CA ARG A 71 10.86 0.09 10.82
C ARG A 71 11.80 0.93 9.98
N VAL A 72 12.37 1.96 10.60
CA VAL A 72 13.40 2.80 9.99
C VAL A 72 14.75 2.49 10.64
N LEU A 73 15.66 1.92 9.86
CA LEU A 73 17.05 1.67 10.23
C LEU A 73 17.90 2.88 9.82
N LYS A 74 18.66 3.46 10.76
CA LYS A 74 19.49 4.65 10.52
C LYS A 74 20.91 4.44 11.02
N GLY A 75 21.86 5.02 10.29
CA GLY A 75 23.25 5.11 10.72
C GLY A 75 24.09 3.86 10.42
N PRO A 76 25.41 3.96 10.60
CA PRO A 76 26.33 2.91 10.19
C PRO A 76 26.22 1.67 11.09
N GLY A 77 26.37 0.49 10.50
CA GLY A 77 26.44 -0.78 11.22
C GLY A 77 25.62 -1.90 10.60
N THR A 78 25.81 -3.11 11.14
CA THR A 78 25.08 -4.31 10.73
C THR A 78 23.85 -4.48 11.63
N LEU A 79 22.68 -4.14 11.09
CA LEU A 79 21.40 -4.16 11.79
C LEU A 79 20.61 -5.41 11.41
N ARG A 80 20.00 -6.08 12.38
CA ARG A 80 19.15 -7.25 12.12
C ARG A 80 17.76 -6.82 11.64
N VAL A 81 17.25 -7.53 10.64
CA VAL A 81 15.91 -7.31 10.09
C VAL A 81 14.84 -7.93 11.02
N SER A 82 15.13 -9.07 11.64
CA SER A 82 14.21 -9.74 12.56
C SER A 82 14.19 -9.16 13.96
N ALA A 83 13.16 -8.38 14.24
CA ALA A 83 12.51 -8.42 15.54
C ALA A 83 11.00 -8.42 15.31
N ARG A 84 10.28 -9.29 16.02
CA ARG A 84 8.81 -9.35 15.98
C ARG A 84 8.27 -8.01 16.47
N GLY A 85 7.77 -7.17 15.56
CA GLY A 85 7.19 -5.89 15.93
C GLY A 85 5.69 -5.98 16.24
N ARG A 86 5.04 -4.82 16.38
CA ARG A 86 3.60 -4.69 16.70
C ARG A 86 2.73 -5.05 15.48
N SER A 87 1.72 -5.89 15.68
CA SER A 87 0.72 -6.19 14.64
C SER A 87 0.07 -4.91 14.09
N THR A 88 0.16 -4.72 12.77
CA THR A 88 -0.40 -3.58 12.02
C THR A 88 -1.74 -3.89 11.36
N ARG A 89 -2.28 -5.11 11.51
CA ARG A 89 -3.47 -5.58 10.79
C ARG A 89 -4.69 -4.68 10.96
N SER A 90 -4.95 -4.18 12.17
CA SER A 90 -6.09 -3.28 12.43
C SER A 90 -5.92 -1.92 11.78
N THR A 91 -4.69 -1.40 11.75
CA THR A 91 -4.38 -0.12 11.10
C THR A 91 -4.48 -0.27 9.59
N LEU A 92 -3.91 -1.34 9.03
CA LEU A 92 -4.05 -1.68 7.62
C LEU A 92 -5.52 -1.84 7.21
N ALA A 93 -6.32 -2.59 7.98
CA ALA A 93 -7.75 -2.76 7.71
C ALA A 93 -8.54 -1.43 7.76
N THR A 94 -8.07 -0.46 8.55
CA THR A 94 -8.67 0.88 8.59
C THR A 94 -8.29 1.68 7.34
N LEU A 95 -7.03 1.62 6.93
CA LEU A 95 -6.48 2.34 5.77
C LEU A 95 -7.03 1.80 4.44
N THR A 96 -7.28 0.50 4.33
CA THR A 96 -7.76 -0.15 3.11
C THR A 96 -9.28 -0.33 3.09
N ARG A 97 -10.00 0.20 4.09
CA ARG A 97 -11.45 0.08 4.17
C ARG A 97 -12.09 0.80 3.00
N ARG A 98 -12.81 0.06 2.15
CA ARG A 98 -13.71 0.66 1.16
C ARG A 98 -14.94 1.17 1.92
N ASN A 99 -15.25 2.45 1.80
CA ASN A 99 -16.52 2.94 2.31
C ASN A 99 -17.59 2.55 1.29
N ASP A 100 -18.52 1.69 1.69
CA ASP A 100 -19.69 1.39 0.87
C ASP A 100 -20.40 2.69 0.51
N ARG A 101 -20.68 2.87 -0.79
CA ARG A 101 -21.25 4.07 -1.43
C ARG A 101 -22.49 4.68 -0.75
N SER A 102 -23.15 3.98 0.18
CA SER A 102 -24.33 4.48 0.90
C SER A 102 -24.03 5.28 2.17
N ARG A 103 -22.76 5.37 2.61
CA ARG A 103 -22.43 5.89 3.95
C ARG A 103 -21.35 6.97 4.04
N VAL A 104 -20.96 7.60 2.94
CA VAL A 104 -20.25 8.89 3.05
C VAL A 104 -21.29 9.99 3.25
N ARG A 105 -21.88 10.02 4.45
CA ARG A 105 -22.43 11.31 4.92
C ARG A 105 -21.22 12.20 5.06
N THR A 106 -21.10 13.18 4.17
CA THR A 106 -20.17 14.32 4.15
C THR A 106 -20.36 15.18 5.41
N GLY A 107 -20.25 14.55 6.57
CA GLY A 107 -20.41 15.16 7.87
C GLY A 107 -19.16 15.94 8.21
N ALA A 108 -19.37 17.17 8.70
CA ALA A 108 -18.31 17.98 9.28
C ALA A 108 -17.61 17.19 10.40
N SER A 109 -16.35 16.82 10.20
CA SER A 109 -15.50 16.33 11.28
C SER A 109 -15.25 17.51 12.23
N ARG A 110 -15.65 17.38 13.50
CA ARG A 110 -15.27 18.32 14.56
C ARG A 110 -13.95 17.83 15.15
N GLY A 111 -12.87 18.42 14.67
CA GLY A 111 -11.47 18.11 14.98
C GLY A 111 -10.67 18.39 13.72
N ASP A 112 -9.52 19.08 13.82
CA ASP A 112 -8.70 19.60 12.71
C ASP A 112 -8.88 18.80 11.41
N GLY A 113 -9.63 19.39 10.48
CA GLY A 113 -10.49 18.76 9.47
C GLY A 113 -9.79 17.98 8.36
N LEU A 114 -8.93 17.03 8.69
CA LEU A 114 -8.42 16.05 7.75
C LEU A 114 -9.36 14.84 7.75
N ALA A 115 -9.73 14.39 6.55
CA ALA A 115 -10.38 13.09 6.39
C ALA A 115 -9.53 12.01 7.07
N THR A 116 -10.18 11.02 7.70
CA THR A 116 -9.46 9.86 8.22
C THR A 116 -8.61 9.26 7.10
N PRO A 117 -7.29 9.03 7.31
CA PRO A 117 -6.42 8.57 6.25
C PRO A 117 -6.94 7.26 5.64
N ASN A 118 -7.02 7.22 4.31
CA ASN A 118 -7.47 6.07 3.55
C ASN A 118 -6.61 5.93 2.29
N LEU A 119 -6.16 4.73 1.99
CA LEU A 119 -5.28 4.46 0.85
C LEU A 119 -5.96 4.62 -0.50
N TRP A 120 -7.29 4.55 -0.55
CA TRP A 120 -8.06 4.60 -1.78
C TRP A 120 -8.68 5.97 -2.05
N TYR A 121 -8.36 6.99 -1.23
CA TYR A 121 -8.82 8.35 -1.45
C TYR A 121 -7.82 9.13 -2.29
N LEU A 122 -8.30 9.76 -3.35
CA LEU A 122 -7.47 10.61 -4.19
C LEU A 122 -7.32 11.97 -3.52
N ASP A 123 -6.11 12.37 -3.17
CA ASP A 123 -5.81 13.76 -2.84
C ASP A 123 -5.68 14.57 -4.13
N LEU A 124 -6.55 15.55 -4.31
CA LEU A 124 -6.59 16.42 -5.51
C LEU A 124 -5.37 17.35 -5.63
N ALA A 125 -4.55 17.48 -4.58
CA ALA A 125 -3.25 18.15 -4.66
C ALA A 125 -2.10 17.22 -5.07
N SER A 126 -2.32 15.91 -5.07
CA SER A 126 -1.28 14.95 -5.41
C SER A 126 -1.17 14.77 -6.94
N SER A 127 0.05 14.49 -7.39
CA SER A 127 0.36 14.12 -8.77
C SER A 127 0.91 12.70 -8.84
N GLY A 128 0.81 12.07 -10.02
CA GLY A 128 1.38 10.76 -10.31
C GLY A 128 0.35 9.64 -10.38
N THR A 129 0.81 8.40 -10.27
CA THR A 129 -0.04 7.22 -10.39
C THR A 129 -0.77 6.94 -9.08
N MET A 130 -2.09 6.75 -9.17
CA MET A 130 -2.94 6.29 -8.08
C MET A 130 -3.45 4.88 -8.37
N CYS A 131 -3.15 3.95 -7.47
CA CYS A 131 -3.67 2.61 -7.46
C CYS A 131 -5.06 2.57 -6.84
N LEU A 132 -6.01 1.95 -7.53
CA LEU A 132 -7.37 1.75 -7.02
C LEU A 132 -7.72 0.28 -7.05
N PRO A 133 -8.50 -0.22 -6.09
CA PRO A 133 -8.96 -1.60 -6.14
C PRO A 133 -9.92 -1.88 -7.31
N ASP A 134 -10.68 -0.87 -7.70
CA ASP A 134 -11.65 -0.89 -8.78
C ASP A 134 -11.85 0.55 -9.28
N ALA A 135 -12.45 0.71 -10.46
CA ALA A 135 -12.67 2.02 -11.08
C ALA A 135 -13.94 2.73 -10.57
N GLU A 136 -14.52 2.25 -9.47
CA GLU A 136 -15.89 2.49 -9.10
C GLU A 136 -15.99 3.16 -7.71
N GLY A 137 -16.69 4.29 -7.61
CA GLY A 137 -16.93 4.91 -6.29
C GLY A 137 -15.65 5.49 -5.66
N LEU A 138 -14.81 6.09 -6.50
CA LEU A 138 -13.65 6.84 -6.06
C LEU A 138 -14.09 8.02 -5.19
N THR A 139 -13.52 8.12 -3.99
CA THR A 139 -13.66 9.29 -3.13
C THR A 139 -12.44 10.18 -3.31
N VAL A 140 -12.67 11.48 -3.37
CA VAL A 140 -11.63 12.49 -3.49
C VAL A 140 -11.55 13.34 -2.22
N THR A 141 -10.35 13.79 -1.89
CA THR A 141 -10.04 14.66 -0.76
C THR A 141 -9.42 15.95 -1.27
N ARG A 142 -9.63 17.05 -0.54
CA ARG A 142 -8.95 18.31 -0.81
C ARG A 142 -7.74 18.51 0.11
N PRO A 143 -6.70 19.24 -0.33
CA PRO A 143 -5.60 19.68 0.52
C PRO A 143 -6.06 20.70 1.57
N GLY A 144 -6.47 20.22 2.74
CA GLY A 144 -6.81 21.07 3.89
C GLY A 144 -7.83 22.18 3.60
N GLY A 145 -7.85 23.18 4.48
CA GLY A 145 -8.70 24.36 4.35
C GLY A 145 -10.16 24.15 4.76
N ASP A 146 -10.79 25.25 5.20
CA ASP A 146 -12.15 25.25 5.74
C ASP A 146 -13.16 26.00 4.85
N GLN A 147 -12.69 26.63 3.78
CA GLN A 147 -13.53 27.40 2.87
C GLN A 147 -14.13 26.51 1.78
N ALA A 148 -15.27 26.94 1.24
CA ALA A 148 -15.84 26.31 0.06
C ALA A 148 -14.86 26.46 -1.12
N SER A 149 -14.69 25.38 -1.88
CA SER A 149 -13.77 25.33 -3.03
C SER A 149 -14.32 24.42 -4.12
N ILE A 150 -13.94 24.70 -5.36
CA ILE A 150 -14.28 23.90 -6.53
C ILE A 150 -12.98 23.53 -7.23
N TYR A 151 -12.85 22.25 -7.57
CA TYR A 151 -11.78 21.71 -8.39
C TYR A 151 -12.36 21.34 -9.75
N MET A 152 -11.61 21.64 -10.82
CA MET A 152 -11.97 21.25 -12.18
C MET A 152 -11.11 20.07 -12.60
N ILE A 153 -11.74 19.03 -13.13
CA ILE A 153 -11.08 17.83 -13.61
C ILE A 153 -11.33 17.72 -15.10
N THR A 154 -10.27 17.48 -15.85
CA THR A 154 -10.31 17.22 -17.29
C THR A 154 -9.62 15.90 -17.59
N SER A 155 -9.93 15.29 -18.74
CA SER A 155 -9.33 14.03 -19.18
C SER A 155 -8.90 14.15 -20.64
N ALA A 156 -7.86 13.40 -21.03
CA ALA A 156 -7.50 13.28 -22.44
C ALA A 156 -8.57 12.57 -23.28
N LEU A 157 -9.52 11.85 -22.65
CA LEU A 157 -10.55 11.07 -23.34
C LEU A 157 -11.81 11.86 -23.72
N SER A 158 -12.04 13.04 -23.11
CA SER A 158 -13.24 13.85 -23.36
C SER A 158 -12.92 15.34 -23.29
N PRO A 159 -13.51 16.18 -24.16
CA PRO A 159 -13.45 17.63 -24.01
C PRO A 159 -14.24 18.14 -22.79
N ASP A 160 -15.07 17.31 -22.17
CA ASP A 160 -15.87 17.70 -21.01
C ASP A 160 -15.01 17.92 -19.76
N HIS A 161 -15.55 18.70 -18.83
CA HIS A 161 -14.91 18.98 -17.55
C HIS A 161 -15.87 18.59 -16.43
N MET A 162 -15.34 17.95 -15.39
CA MET A 162 -16.09 17.63 -14.18
C MET A 162 -15.70 18.61 -13.08
N HIS A 163 -16.70 19.14 -12.37
CA HIS A 163 -16.46 19.99 -11.20
C HIS A 163 -16.67 19.18 -9.92
N VAL A 164 -15.66 19.15 -9.07
CA VAL A 164 -15.76 18.60 -7.73
C VAL A 164 -15.87 19.76 -6.75
N SER A 165 -17.02 19.86 -6.09
CA SER A 165 -17.30 20.92 -5.12
C SER A 165 -17.13 20.42 -3.70
N PHE A 166 -16.35 21.15 -2.90
CA PHE A 166 -16.23 20.93 -1.47
C PHE A 166 -16.87 22.09 -0.71
N PRO A 167 -17.94 21.85 0.06
CA PRO A 167 -18.47 22.85 0.98
C PRO A 167 -17.45 23.27 2.04
N ALA A 168 -17.74 24.37 2.73
CA ALA A 168 -16.95 24.80 3.89
C ALA A 168 -16.88 23.66 4.92
N LYS A 169 -15.68 23.41 5.47
CA LYS A 169 -15.39 22.34 6.46
C LYS A 169 -15.71 20.90 6.03
N VAL A 170 -15.93 20.65 4.74
CA VAL A 170 -16.08 19.30 4.18
C VAL A 170 -14.86 18.97 3.35
N SER A 171 -14.13 17.91 3.70
CA SER A 171 -12.87 17.54 3.05
C SER A 171 -12.98 16.32 2.12
N LEU A 172 -14.18 15.77 1.95
CA LEU A 172 -14.47 14.62 1.11
C LEU A 172 -15.55 14.95 0.08
N ALA A 173 -15.37 14.44 -1.14
CA ALA A 173 -16.37 14.44 -2.19
C ALA A 173 -16.30 13.14 -2.98
N ASP A 174 -17.37 12.81 -3.70
CA ASP A 174 -17.38 11.67 -4.59
C ASP A 174 -16.90 12.07 -5.99
N TRP A 175 -16.15 11.19 -6.64
CA TRP A 175 -15.87 11.29 -8.06
C TRP A 175 -17.10 10.79 -8.83
N ASP A 176 -17.71 11.67 -9.63
CA ASP A 176 -18.86 11.30 -10.45
C ASP A 176 -18.42 10.53 -11.70
N THR A 177 -18.39 9.20 -11.58
CA THR A 177 -18.02 8.31 -12.68
C THR A 177 -18.99 8.33 -13.85
N ALA A 178 -20.22 8.84 -13.66
CA ALA A 178 -21.17 9.01 -14.75
C ALA A 178 -20.82 10.23 -15.63
N SER A 179 -20.31 11.30 -15.02
CA SER A 179 -19.79 12.47 -15.74
C SER A 179 -18.40 12.22 -16.32
N MET A 180 -17.53 11.51 -15.58
CA MET A 180 -16.17 11.23 -16.03
C MET A 180 -15.73 9.85 -15.55
N ALA A 181 -15.66 8.87 -16.45
CA ALA A 181 -15.19 7.53 -16.10
C ALA A 181 -13.73 7.55 -15.64
N VAL A 182 -13.40 6.69 -14.66
CA VAL A 182 -12.02 6.40 -14.26
C VAL A 182 -11.48 5.29 -15.18
N ALA A 183 -10.46 5.62 -15.97
CA ALA A 183 -9.85 4.71 -16.93
C ALA A 183 -8.38 4.49 -16.60
N GLU A 184 -7.96 3.22 -16.61
CA GLU A 184 -6.57 2.85 -16.35
C GLU A 184 -5.62 3.45 -17.40
N GLY A 185 -4.49 3.97 -16.95
CA GLY A 185 -3.45 4.56 -17.81
C GLY A 185 -3.84 5.89 -18.47
N THR A 186 -5.05 6.40 -18.22
CA THR A 186 -5.50 7.69 -18.73
C THR A 186 -5.01 8.81 -17.83
N GLU A 187 -4.56 9.90 -18.43
CA GLU A 187 -4.21 11.13 -17.72
C GLU A 187 -5.45 11.99 -17.46
N TYR A 188 -5.56 12.44 -16.21
CA TYR A 188 -6.53 13.41 -15.75
C TYR A 188 -5.79 14.62 -15.20
N THR A 189 -6.23 15.81 -15.57
CA THR A 189 -5.69 17.05 -15.02
C THR A 189 -6.66 17.59 -13.99
N VAL A 190 -6.19 17.79 -12.77
CA VAL A 190 -6.93 18.37 -11.66
C VAL A 190 -6.45 19.79 -11.46
N THR A 191 -7.33 20.77 -11.62
CA THR A 191 -7.02 22.19 -11.43
C THR A 191 -7.71 22.70 -10.17
N GLY A 192 -6.91 23.21 -9.24
CA GLY A 192 -7.36 23.77 -7.98
C GLY A 192 -7.96 25.18 -8.11
N PRO A 193 -8.58 25.69 -7.03
CA PRO A 193 -9.16 27.03 -6.98
C PRO A 193 -8.10 28.15 -7.09
N ASP A 194 -6.83 27.82 -6.82
CA ASP A 194 -5.66 28.68 -7.00
C ASP A 194 -5.15 28.70 -8.46
N GLY A 195 -5.74 27.89 -9.35
CA GLY A 195 -5.33 27.74 -10.74
C GLY A 195 -4.14 26.81 -10.95
N VAL A 196 -3.63 26.15 -9.90
CA VAL A 196 -2.55 25.17 -10.01
C VAL A 196 -3.12 23.85 -10.53
N SER A 197 -2.47 23.27 -11.53
CA SER A 197 -2.87 21.99 -12.13
C SER A 197 -1.92 20.87 -11.72
N ASN A 198 -2.49 19.72 -11.36
CA ASN A 198 -1.81 18.47 -11.05
C ASN A 198 -2.28 17.39 -12.03
N THR A 199 -1.39 16.45 -12.38
CA THR A 199 -1.74 15.33 -13.27
C THR A 199 -1.77 14.03 -12.50
N VAL A 200 -2.87 13.29 -12.63
CA VAL A 200 -3.07 11.97 -12.03
C VAL A 200 -3.34 10.94 -13.12
N THR A 201 -2.78 9.74 -12.94
CA THR A 201 -3.12 8.55 -13.72
C THR A 201 -3.61 7.46 -12.80
N PHE A 202 -4.47 6.56 -13.29
CA PHE A 202 -4.99 5.47 -12.46
C PHE A 202 -4.42 4.11 -12.87
N LYS A 203 -4.19 3.26 -11.87
CA LYS A 203 -3.85 1.85 -12.04
C LYS A 203 -4.83 0.99 -11.25
N ILE A 204 -5.49 0.03 -11.89
CA ILE A 204 -6.41 -0.85 -11.16
C ILE A 204 -5.66 -2.07 -10.62
N LEU A 205 -5.77 -2.29 -9.31
CA LEU A 205 -5.27 -3.45 -8.59
C LEU A 205 -6.42 -4.44 -8.39
N ALA A 206 -6.60 -5.37 -9.34
CA ALA A 206 -7.70 -6.33 -9.33
C ALA A 206 -7.82 -7.11 -7.99
N GLU A 207 -6.69 -7.43 -7.37
CA GLU A 207 -6.64 -8.02 -6.04
C GLU A 207 -5.56 -7.30 -5.21
N PRO A 208 -5.94 -6.30 -4.39
CA PRO A 208 -5.02 -5.65 -3.47
C PRO A 208 -4.57 -6.64 -2.41
N ALA A 209 -3.26 -6.72 -2.18
CA ALA A 209 -2.73 -7.63 -1.18
C ALA A 209 -3.23 -7.30 0.23
N SER A 210 -3.42 -8.34 1.04
CA SER A 210 -4.04 -8.25 2.38
C SER A 210 -3.04 -8.01 3.52
N THR A 211 -1.73 -8.08 3.23
CA THR A 211 -0.67 -7.76 4.19
C THR A 211 0.03 -6.46 3.78
N ALA A 212 0.62 -5.75 4.76
CA ALA A 212 1.20 -4.44 4.52
C ALA A 212 2.45 -4.50 3.62
N GLU A 213 3.23 -5.57 3.73
CA GLU A 213 4.46 -5.81 2.97
C GLU A 213 4.13 -6.13 1.52
N ALA A 214 3.18 -7.05 1.32
CA ALA A 214 2.74 -7.42 -0.01
C ALA A 214 2.03 -6.25 -0.70
N LEU A 215 1.21 -5.49 0.03
CA LEU A 215 0.55 -4.29 -0.51
C LEU A 215 1.57 -3.19 -0.83
N GLY A 216 2.53 -2.95 0.05
CA GLY A 216 3.61 -2.00 -0.20
C GLY A 216 4.45 -2.37 -1.43
N THR A 217 4.74 -3.66 -1.61
CA THR A 217 5.40 -4.17 -2.82
C THR A 217 4.55 -3.92 -4.06
N GLN A 218 3.26 -4.27 -4.01
CA GLN A 218 2.33 -4.07 -5.12
C GLN A 218 2.18 -2.60 -5.50
N LEU A 219 2.06 -1.69 -4.52
CA LEU A 219 2.01 -0.25 -4.77
C LEU A 219 3.30 0.27 -5.42
N LEU A 220 4.45 -0.18 -4.94
CA LEU A 220 5.75 0.19 -5.50
C LEU A 220 5.92 -0.29 -6.95
N GLU A 221 5.60 -1.55 -7.24
CA GLU A 221 5.68 -2.15 -8.57
C GLU A 221 4.77 -1.44 -9.59
N ASN A 222 3.68 -0.84 -9.10
CA ASN A 222 2.73 -0.08 -9.91
C ASN A 222 2.97 1.45 -9.88
N GLY A 223 4.02 1.93 -9.23
CA GLY A 223 4.40 3.35 -9.19
C GLY A 223 3.52 4.24 -8.30
N CYS A 224 2.74 3.66 -7.40
CA CYS A 224 1.74 4.33 -6.57
C CYS A 224 2.36 4.95 -5.30
N MET A 225 3.30 5.87 -5.50
CA MET A 225 4.22 6.35 -4.45
C MET A 225 3.52 7.12 -3.32
N ALA A 226 2.53 7.95 -3.62
CA ALA A 226 1.80 8.70 -2.59
C ALA A 226 1.09 7.76 -1.60
N GLN A 227 0.50 6.67 -2.11
CA GLN A 227 -0.14 5.65 -1.29
C GLN A 227 0.87 4.82 -0.52
N LEU A 228 2.03 4.53 -1.13
CA LEU A 228 3.12 3.83 -0.46
C LEU A 228 3.68 4.63 0.72
N ASP A 229 3.87 5.95 0.54
CA ASP A 229 4.28 6.86 1.61
C ASP A 229 3.20 6.94 2.70
N LEU A 230 1.92 7.04 2.34
CA LEU A 230 0.82 7.02 3.30
C LEU A 230 0.79 5.72 4.13
N LEU A 231 0.87 4.57 3.46
CA LEU A 231 0.92 3.25 4.10
C LEU A 231 2.10 3.19 5.07
N THR A 232 3.27 3.62 4.63
CA THR A 232 4.49 3.54 5.45
C THR A 232 4.37 4.44 6.67
N ASN A 233 3.96 5.70 6.50
CA ASN A 233 3.88 6.70 7.58
C ASN A 233 2.83 6.36 8.64
N THR A 234 1.73 5.72 8.26
CA THR A 234 0.64 5.35 9.18
C THR A 234 0.90 4.05 9.94
N LEU A 235 1.84 3.23 9.47
CA LEU A 235 2.24 1.98 10.10
C LEU A 235 3.53 2.07 10.95
N MET A 236 4.17 3.25 11.01
CA MET A 236 5.25 3.55 11.95
C MET A 236 4.72 3.75 13.37
#